data_AF-A0A0B7BX22-F1
#
_entry.id   AF-A0A0B7BX22-F1
#
_cell.length_a   1.000
_cell.length_b   1.000
_cell.length_c   1.000
_cell.angle_alpha   90.00
_cell.angle_beta   90.00
_cell.angle_gamma   90.00
#
_symmetry.space_group_name_H-M   'P 1'
#
loop_
_entity.id
_entity.type
_entity.pdbx_description
1 polymer ?
#
loop_
_entity_poly.entity_id
_entity_poly.type
_entity_poly.pdbx_seq_one_letter_code
_entity_poly.pdbx_strand_id
1 'polypeptide(L)' 'MLSSPLSPFMSPVVKRLLALKKGEHEKDDKWAEKAVKSLVKKLKKTGGLDELTKVLST' A
#
# COMPACT_ATOMS: atom_id res chain seq x y z
N MET A 1 22.89 8.11 -5.78
CA MET A 1 21.78 9.09 -5.71
C MET A 1 20.75 8.53 -4.76
N LEU A 2 20.53 9.23 -3.63
CA LEU A 2 19.72 8.73 -2.52
C LEU A 2 18.24 8.70 -2.91
N SER A 3 17.63 7.52 -2.75
CA SER A 3 16.21 7.21 -2.87
C SER A 3 15.31 8.33 -2.34
N SER A 4 14.39 8.82 -3.17
CA SER A 4 13.37 9.82 -2.81
C SER A 4 12.67 9.46 -1.49
N PRO A 5 12.48 10.42 -0.56
CA PRO A 5 11.81 10.15 0.70
C PRO A 5 10.33 9.90 0.42
N LEU A 6 9.91 8.64 0.56
CA LEU A 6 8.50 8.26 0.56
C LEU A 6 7.74 9.12 1.57
N SER A 7 6.79 9.89 1.06
CA SER A 7 5.97 10.88 1.76
C SER A 7 5.50 10.39 3.13
N PRO A 8 5.64 11.17 4.23
CA PRO A 8 5.23 10.77 5.58
C PRO A 8 3.71 10.55 5.74
N PHE A 9 2.92 10.89 4.71
CA PHE A 9 1.48 10.72 4.64
C PHE A 9 1.01 9.32 4.21
N MET A 10 1.92 8.42 3.87
CA MET A 10 1.56 7.05 3.53
C MET A 10 1.37 6.23 4.80
N SER A 11 0.11 5.86 5.09
CA SER A 11 -0.20 4.95 6.19
C SER A 11 0.63 3.66 6.05
N PRO A 12 1.24 3.14 7.14
CA PRO A 12 2.20 2.03 7.07
C PRO A 12 1.66 0.79 6.34
N VAL A 13 0.34 0.56 6.41
CA VAL A 13 -0.37 -0.49 5.66
C VAL A 13 -0.28 -0.27 4.15
N VAL A 14 -0.49 0.96 3.67
CA VAL A 14 -0.41 1.32 2.25
C VAL A 14 1.02 1.17 1.74
N LYS A 15 2.01 1.56 2.56
CA LYS A 15 3.44 1.41 2.22
C LYS A 15 3.85 -0.07 2.09
N ARG A 16 3.41 -0.93 3.01
CA ARG A 16 3.67 -2.38 2.93
C ARG A 16 3.00 -3.04 1.72
N LEU A 17 1.75 -2.68 1.44
CA LEU A 17 1.00 -3.17 0.27
C LEU A 17 1.65 -2.78 -1.06
N LEU A 18 2.18 -1.57 -1.14
CA LEU A 18 2.92 -1.11 -2.33
C LEU A 18 4.30 -1.77 -2.44
N ALA A 19 4.99 -1.98 -1.32
CA ALA A 19 6.28 -2.67 -1.31
C ALA A 19 6.21 -4.14 -1.73
N LEU A 20 5.05 -4.79 -1.57
CA LEU A 20 4.78 -6.14 -2.10
C LEU A 20 4.61 -6.17 -3.63
N LYS A 21 4.33 -5.01 -4.26
CA LYS A 21 4.21 -4.92 -5.72
C LYS A 21 5.61 -5.03 -6.32
N LYS A 22 5.93 -6.20 -6.88
CA LYS A 22 7.13 -6.45 -7.70
C LYS A 22 6.99 -5.69 -9.04
N GLY A 23 7.21 -4.38 -9.03
CA GLY A 23 7.09 -3.57 -10.24
C GLY A 23 7.91 -2.29 -10.13
N GLU A 24 8.99 -2.22 -10.88
CA GLU A 24 10.01 -1.15 -10.86
C GLU A 24 9.55 0.15 -11.57
N HIS A 25 8.24 0.31 -11.81
CA HIS A 25 7.73 1.30 -12.74
C HIS A 25 6.98 2.45 -12.04
N GLU A 26 7.58 3.64 -12.02
CA GLU A 26 7.10 4.82 -11.30
C GLU A 26 5.68 5.29 -11.70
N LYS A 27 5.27 5.02 -12.96
CA LYS A 27 3.90 5.32 -13.44
C LYS A 27 2.84 4.44 -12.76
N ASP A 28 3.23 3.22 -12.44
CA ASP A 28 2.41 2.22 -11.78
C ASP A 28 2.21 2.53 -10.30
N ASP A 29 3.15 3.26 -9.68
CA ASP A 29 3.05 3.69 -8.28
C ASP A 29 1.91 4.68 -8.07
N LYS A 30 1.69 5.63 -8.98
CA LYS A 30 0.58 6.60 -8.89
C LYS A 30 -0.81 5.93 -8.91
N TRP A 31 -0.97 4.88 -9.72
CA TRP A 31 -2.23 4.12 -9.78
C TRP A 31 -2.34 3.13 -8.63
N ALA A 32 -1.23 2.49 -8.25
CA ALA A 32 -1.20 1.58 -7.13
C ALA A 32 -1.53 2.29 -5.81
N GLU A 33 -1.01 3.49 -5.55
CA GLU A 33 -1.34 4.24 -4.33
C GLU A 33 -2.85 4.51 -4.20
N LYS A 34 -3.49 4.86 -5.32
CA LYS A 34 -4.95 5.08 -5.37
C LYS A 34 -5.73 3.79 -5.14
N ALA A 35 -5.34 2.70 -5.80
CA ALA A 35 -5.97 1.39 -5.64
C ALA A 35 -5.85 0.91 -4.18
N VAL A 36 -4.64 1.01 -3.61
CA VAL A 36 -4.35 0.61 -2.24
C VAL A 36 -5.07 1.50 -1.23
N LYS A 37 -5.12 2.84 -1.41
CA LYS A 37 -5.93 3.73 -0.56
C LYS A 37 -7.40 3.35 -0.59
N SER A 38 -7.96 3.07 -1.77
CA SER A 38 -9.36 2.69 -1.92
C SER A 38 -9.65 1.35 -1.25
N LEU A 39 -8.75 0.37 -1.43
CA LEU A 39 -8.83 -0.94 -0.80
C LEU A 39 -8.78 -0.82 0.73
N VAL A 40 -7.78 -0.14 1.28
CA VAL A 40 -7.64 0.10 2.73
C VAL A 40 -8.85 0.84 3.29
N LYS A 41 -9.38 1.84 2.57
CA LYS A 41 -10.60 2.56 2.99
C LYS A 41 -11.82 1.64 3.05
N LYS A 42 -11.97 0.73 2.08
CA LYS A 42 -13.07 -0.25 2.05
C LYS A 42 -12.92 -1.29 3.16
N LEU A 43 -11.69 -1.79 3.37
CA LEU A 43 -11.38 -2.77 4.42
C LEU A 43 -11.51 -2.21 5.83
N LYS A 44 -11.19 -0.93 6.05
CA LYS A 44 -11.48 -0.26 7.32
C LYS A 44 -12.98 -0.19 7.62
N LYS A 45 -13.83 -0.05 6.59
CA LYS A 45 -15.29 -0.05 6.76
C LYS A 45 -15.84 -1.45 7.01
N THR A 46 -15.25 -2.48 6.40
CA THR A 46 -15.72 -3.87 6.55
C THR A 46 -15.02 -4.63 7.68
N GLY A 47 -14.02 -4.03 8.34
CA GLY A 47 -13.21 -4.70 9.37
C GLY A 47 -12.17 -5.70 8.83
N GLY A 48 -12.06 -5.87 7.51
CA GLY A 48 -11.17 -6.87 6.88
C GLY A 48 -9.70 -6.47 6.77
N LEU A 49 -9.28 -5.37 7.41
CA LEU A 49 -7.90 -4.90 7.33
C LEU A 49 -6.92 -5.84 8.07
N ASP A 50 -7.37 -6.43 9.17
CA ASP A 50 -6.56 -7.34 9.99
C ASP A 50 -6.26 -8.64 9.24
N GLU A 51 -7.28 -9.28 8.65
CA GLU A 51 -7.17 -10.43 7.76
C GLU A 51 -6.23 -10.16 6.57
N LEU A 52 -6.36 -9.00 5.91
CA LEU A 52 -5.45 -8.62 4.82
C LEU A 52 -4.00 -8.55 5.32
N THR A 53 -3.77 -7.96 6.49
CA THR A 53 -2.42 -7.84 7.06
C THR A 53 -1.86 -9.21 7.42
N LYS A 54 -2.70 -10.12 7.94
CA LYS A 54 -2.35 -11.49 8.28
C LYS A 54 -1.92 -12.30 7.06
N VAL A 55 -2.70 -12.27 5.98
CA VAL A 55 -2.40 -12.99 4.72
C VAL A 55 -1.09 -12.50 4.08
N LEU A 56 -0.77 -11.21 4.20
CA LEU A 56 0.45 -10.63 3.63
C LEU A 56 1.69 -10.75 4.51
N SER A 57 1.50 -11.12 5.79
CA SER A 57 2.60 -11.37 6.74
C SER A 57 3.02 -12.85 6.77
N THR A 58 2.40 -13.70 5.94
CA THR A 58 2.79 -15.07 5.61
C THR A 58 3.73 -15.06 4.42
#